data_AF-A0A3L7TVA9-F1
#
_entry.id   AF-A0A3L7TVA9-F1
#
_cell.length_a   1.000
_cell.length_b   1.000
_cell.length_c   1.000
_cell.angle_alpha   90.00
_cell.angle_beta   90.00
_cell.angle_gamma   90.00
#
_symmetry.space_group_name_H-M   'P 1'
#
loop_
_entity.id
_entity.type
_entity.pdbx_description
1 polymer ?
#
loop_
_entity_poly.entity_id
_entity_poly.type
_entity_poly.pdbx_seq_one_letter_code
_entity_poly.pdbx_strand_id
1 'polypeptide(L)'
;MLSVNLVEGKMEIVPDKLLGSIIMHLDLEKVRIYAKKADNRSLLDRVTVFRQGMEPAAIEIIKKELLERGISPADINQHESAYKDLVIRGPEGLPRLCKKCTLPAICLEWGWLKVFGFIPLLPWQHLYCEEHKTRL
;
A
#
# COMPACT_ATOMS: atom_id res chain seq x y z
N MET A 1 25.37 37.16 -3.81
CA MET A 1 26.37 36.28 -4.46
C MET A 1 25.95 34.86 -4.12
N LEU A 2 25.31 34.12 -5.03
CA LEU A 2 25.98 33.15 -5.94
C LEU A 2 26.87 32.20 -5.11
N SER A 3 26.64 30.89 -4.98
CA SER A 3 26.28 29.92 -6.02
C SER A 3 26.08 28.49 -5.46
N VAL A 4 25.15 27.76 -6.10
CA VAL A 4 25.27 26.40 -6.69
C VAL A 4 25.49 25.15 -5.82
N ASN A 5 24.57 24.21 -6.07
CA ASN A 5 24.44 22.79 -5.68
C ASN A 5 25.63 21.86 -5.98
N LEU A 6 25.69 20.71 -5.26
CA LEU A 6 25.93 19.35 -5.77
C LEU A 6 25.64 18.33 -4.65
N VAL A 7 24.48 17.68 -4.65
CA VAL A 7 24.27 16.26 -5.01
C VAL A 7 25.08 15.28 -4.15
N GLU A 8 24.44 14.76 -3.09
CA GLU A 8 24.62 13.39 -2.61
C GLU A 8 23.21 12.76 -2.64
N GLY A 9 22.86 11.90 -3.58
CA GLY A 9 23.54 10.63 -3.77
C GLY A 9 23.09 9.57 -2.73
N LYS A 10 21.89 9.69 -2.13
CA LYS A 10 21.27 8.59 -1.40
C LYS A 10 19.82 8.37 -1.80
N MET A 11 19.62 7.23 -2.46
CA MET A 11 18.34 6.59 -2.71
C MET A 11 17.83 6.08 -1.36
N GLU A 12 17.21 6.96 -0.57
CA GLU A 12 16.48 6.52 0.61
C GLU A 12 15.17 5.88 0.15
N ILE A 13 15.15 4.55 0.23
CA ILE A 13 13.96 3.72 0.20
C ILE A 13 13.04 4.28 1.27
N VAL A 14 12.03 5.03 0.86
CA VAL A 14 11.04 5.62 1.76
C VAL A 14 10.34 4.43 2.45
N PRO A 15 10.57 4.19 3.75
CA PRO A 15 10.15 2.96 4.37
C PRO A 15 8.63 2.90 4.50
N ASP A 16 8.11 1.75 4.10
CA ASP A 16 6.75 1.22 4.15
C ASP A 16 5.93 1.58 5.43
N LYS A 17 6.61 1.85 6.55
CA LYS A 17 5.97 2.30 7.81
C LYS A 17 5.27 3.67 7.74
N LEU A 18 5.45 4.46 6.68
CA LEU A 18 4.85 5.79 6.57
C LEU A 18 3.32 5.78 6.43
N LEU A 19 2.70 4.67 6.02
CA LEU A 19 1.23 4.57 5.95
C LEU A 19 0.58 4.50 7.33
N GLY A 20 1.20 3.81 8.28
CA GLY A 20 0.73 3.81 9.67
C GLY A 20 0.83 5.19 10.33
N SER A 21 1.75 6.05 9.86
CA SER A 21 1.95 7.39 10.40
C SER A 21 1.18 8.51 9.68
N ILE A 22 0.67 8.29 8.45
CA ILE A 22 -0.24 9.26 7.81
C ILE A 22 -1.53 9.41 8.63
N ILE A 23 -1.87 8.40 9.44
CA ILE A 23 -2.99 8.41 10.40
C ILE A 23 -2.74 9.40 11.55
N MET A 24 -1.50 9.77 11.88
CA MET A 24 -1.22 10.59 13.08
C MET A 24 -0.75 12.03 12.80
N HIS A 25 -0.20 12.34 11.62
CA HIS A 25 -0.01 13.72 11.16
C HIS A 25 -0.08 13.77 9.64
N LEU A 26 -1.19 14.29 9.10
CA LEU A 26 -1.37 14.47 7.66
C LEU A 26 -0.41 15.53 7.12
N ASP A 27 0.72 15.08 6.61
CA ASP A 27 1.63 15.90 5.80
C ASP A 27 1.22 15.78 4.33
N LEU A 28 0.40 16.73 3.87
CA LEU A 28 -0.11 16.76 2.51
C LEU A 28 1.00 16.75 1.46
N GLU A 29 2.18 17.29 1.77
CA GLU A 29 3.29 17.33 0.82
C GLU A 29 3.93 15.97 0.65
N LYS A 30 4.08 15.21 1.75
CA LYS A 30 4.48 13.79 1.66
C LYS A 30 3.49 12.96 0.87
N VAL A 31 2.19 13.22 1.02
CA VAL A 31 1.16 12.52 0.23
C VAL A 31 1.30 12.85 -1.25
N ARG A 32 1.57 14.10 -1.63
CA ARG A 32 1.83 14.47 -3.05
C ARG A 32 3.08 13.82 -3.62
N ILE A 33 4.18 13.85 -2.87
CA ILE A 33 5.44 13.21 -3.30
C ILE A 33 5.24 11.71 -3.47
N TYR A 34 4.53 11.08 -2.53
CA TYR A 34 4.16 9.68 -2.62
C TYR A 34 3.31 9.42 -3.87
N ALA A 35 2.23 10.20 -4.06
CA ALA A 35 1.31 10.04 -5.18
C ALA A 35 2.06 10.06 -6.51
N LYS A 36 2.93 11.05 -6.74
CA LYS A 36 3.74 11.17 -7.95
C LYS A 36 4.70 10.00 -8.22
N LYS A 37 5.20 9.35 -7.17
CA LYS A 37 6.20 8.27 -7.29
C LYS A 37 5.59 6.88 -7.36
N ALA A 38 4.45 6.69 -6.72
CA ALA A 38 3.78 5.40 -6.63
C ALA A 38 3.26 4.94 -7.99
N ASP A 39 3.16 3.63 -8.17
CA ASP A 39 2.48 3.04 -9.31
C ASP A 39 0.95 3.22 -9.21
N ASN A 40 0.27 3.03 -10.33
CA ASN A 40 -1.19 3.21 -10.42
C ASN A 40 -1.96 2.23 -9.52
N ARG A 41 -1.45 1.01 -9.38
CA ARG A 41 -2.09 -0.05 -8.61
C ARG A 41 -2.13 0.29 -7.12
N SER A 42 -0.99 0.73 -6.59
CA SER A 42 -0.80 1.22 -5.24
C SER A 42 -1.72 2.41 -4.92
N LEU A 43 -1.92 3.32 -5.88
CA LEU A 43 -2.82 4.46 -5.70
C LEU A 43 -4.29 4.04 -5.75
N LEU A 44 -4.67 3.16 -6.66
CA LEU A 44 -6.01 2.58 -6.75
C LEU A 44 -6.39 1.87 -5.45
N ASP A 45 -5.51 1.01 -4.92
CA ASP A 45 -5.76 0.29 -3.66
C ASP A 45 -5.95 1.26 -2.48
N ARG A 46 -5.27 2.42 -2.48
CA ARG A 46 -5.41 3.44 -1.43
C ARG A 46 -6.77 4.14 -1.45
N VAL A 47 -7.26 4.51 -2.63
CA VAL A 47 -8.55 5.22 -2.76
C VAL A 47 -9.76 4.28 -2.73
N THR A 48 -9.54 2.98 -2.83
CA THR A 48 -10.58 1.94 -2.79
C THR A 48 -10.46 1.08 -1.52
N VAL A 49 -9.55 0.12 -1.50
CA VAL A 49 -9.42 -0.92 -0.46
C VAL A 49 -9.06 -0.33 0.91
N PHE A 50 -8.07 0.57 0.96
CA PHE A 50 -7.59 1.19 2.20
C PHE A 50 -8.31 2.48 2.57
N ARG A 51 -9.35 2.88 1.81
CA ARG A 51 -10.03 4.17 1.96
C ARG A 51 -10.48 4.47 3.40
N GLN A 52 -10.96 3.45 4.12
CA GLN A 52 -11.45 3.58 5.49
C GLN A 52 -10.37 4.02 6.49
N GLY A 53 -9.10 3.70 6.23
CA GLY A 53 -7.96 4.07 7.06
C GLY A 53 -7.25 5.34 6.61
N MET A 54 -7.78 6.08 5.63
CA MET A 54 -7.14 7.27 5.08
C MET A 54 -7.91 8.55 5.36
N GLU A 55 -7.15 9.62 5.58
CA GLU A 55 -7.67 10.97 5.67
C GLU A 55 -8.33 11.41 4.34
N PRO A 56 -9.51 12.06 4.38
CA PRO A 56 -10.21 12.52 3.17
C PRO A 56 -9.36 13.39 2.26
N ALA A 57 -8.56 14.29 2.83
CA ALA A 57 -7.68 15.16 2.05
C ALA A 57 -6.55 14.40 1.33
N ALA A 58 -6.08 13.28 1.90
CA ALA A 58 -5.11 12.41 1.22
C ALA A 58 -5.77 11.67 0.05
N ILE A 59 -7.02 11.21 0.21
CA ILE A 59 -7.80 10.56 -0.85
C ILE A 59 -7.94 11.49 -2.05
N GLU A 60 -8.27 12.77 -1.83
CA GLU A 60 -8.47 13.72 -2.92
C GLU A 60 -7.17 14.05 -3.67
N ILE A 61 -6.03 14.12 -2.99
CA ILE A 61 -4.71 14.25 -3.64
C ILE A 61 -4.45 13.06 -4.56
N ILE A 62 -4.69 11.83 -4.07
CA ILE A 62 -4.42 10.62 -4.83
C ILE A 62 -5.38 10.49 -6.01
N LYS A 63 -6.67 10.79 -5.84
CA LYS A 63 -7.63 10.80 -6.95
C LYS A 63 -7.25 11.79 -8.04
N LYS A 64 -6.76 12.98 -7.66
CA LYS A 64 -6.30 13.97 -8.62
C LYS A 64 -5.10 13.44 -9.41
N GLU A 65 -4.12 12.85 -8.75
CA GLU A 65 -2.98 12.21 -9.42
C GLU A 65 -3.43 11.08 -10.37
N LEU A 66 -4.37 10.22 -9.93
CA LEU A 66 -4.93 9.17 -10.79
C LEU A 66 -5.60 9.75 -12.04
N LEU A 67 -6.38 10.82 -11.88
CA LEU A 67 -7.03 11.51 -13.00
C LEU A 67 -6.00 12.13 -13.96
N GLU A 68 -4.93 12.76 -13.44
CA GLU A 68 -3.82 13.29 -14.24
C GLU A 68 -3.11 12.19 -15.05
N ARG A 69 -3.14 10.95 -14.57
CA ARG A 69 -2.63 9.76 -15.29
C ARG A 69 -3.64 9.12 -16.24
N GLY A 70 -4.80 9.72 -16.41
CA GLY A 70 -5.87 9.20 -17.27
C GLY A 70 -6.70 8.07 -16.66
N ILE A 71 -6.58 7.81 -15.35
CA ILE A 71 -7.42 6.85 -14.65
C ILE A 71 -8.71 7.54 -14.23
N SER A 72 -9.81 7.08 -14.80
CA SER A 72 -11.13 7.66 -14.61
C SER A 72 -11.79 7.20 -13.30
N PRO A 73 -12.83 7.91 -12.83
CA PRO A 73 -13.68 7.42 -11.75
C PRO A 73 -14.31 6.04 -12.02
N ALA A 74 -14.55 5.70 -13.30
CA ALA A 74 -15.06 4.38 -13.68
C ALA A 74 -14.04 3.27 -13.40
N ASP A 75 -12.75 3.53 -13.69
CA ASP A 75 -11.65 2.60 -13.40
C ASP A 75 -11.50 2.38 -11.88
N ILE A 76 -11.64 3.45 -11.09
CA ILE A 76 -11.63 3.37 -9.62
C ILE A 76 -12.77 2.48 -9.12
N ASN A 77 -13.99 2.67 -9.63
CA ASN A 77 -15.16 1.87 -9.24
C ASN A 77 -15.04 0.41 -9.68
N GLN A 78 -14.49 0.17 -10.89
CA GLN A 78 -14.23 -1.17 -11.39
C GLN A 78 -13.22 -1.89 -10.48
N HIS A 79 -12.15 -1.20 -10.09
CA HIS A 79 -11.15 -1.71 -9.18
C HIS A 79 -11.73 -2.02 -7.80
N GLU A 80 -12.52 -1.09 -7.23
CA GLU A 80 -13.20 -1.33 -5.95
C GLU A 80 -14.08 -2.59 -6.02
N SER A 81 -14.88 -2.71 -7.07
CA SER A 81 -15.77 -3.85 -7.27
C SER A 81 -15.00 -5.17 -7.41
N ALA A 82 -13.86 -5.17 -8.10
CA ALA A 82 -13.03 -6.35 -8.26
C ALA A 82 -12.42 -6.86 -6.94
N TYR A 83 -12.08 -5.96 -6.02
CA TYR A 83 -11.35 -6.32 -4.80
C TYR A 83 -12.19 -6.28 -3.51
N LYS A 84 -13.38 -5.69 -3.52
CA LYS A 84 -14.23 -5.51 -2.32
C LYS A 84 -14.41 -6.80 -1.52
N ASP A 85 -14.71 -7.90 -2.22
CA ASP A 85 -15.04 -9.19 -1.62
C ASP A 85 -13.85 -10.17 -1.59
N LEU A 86 -12.75 -9.83 -2.27
CA LEU A 86 -11.53 -10.68 -2.30
C LEU A 86 -10.56 -10.36 -1.16
N VAL A 87 -10.58 -9.13 -0.65
CA VAL A 87 -9.60 -8.67 0.34
C VAL A 87 -9.94 -9.20 1.72
N ILE A 88 -8.95 -9.80 2.37
CA ILE A 88 -9.07 -10.27 3.74
C ILE A 88 -9.06 -9.08 4.68
N ARG A 89 -10.13 -8.93 5.45
CA ARG A 89 -10.31 -7.84 6.43
C ARG A 89 -10.17 -8.36 7.85
N GLY A 90 -9.63 -7.52 8.73
CA GLY A 90 -9.64 -7.77 10.17
C GLY A 90 -11.03 -7.59 10.78
N PRO A 91 -11.23 -7.96 12.06
CA PRO A 91 -12.48 -7.72 12.78
C PRO A 91 -12.86 -6.23 12.84
N GLU A 92 -11.89 -5.33 12.73
CA GLU A 92 -12.07 -3.88 12.64
C GLU A 92 -12.58 -3.39 11.26
N GLY A 93 -12.74 -4.29 10.29
CA GLY A 93 -13.14 -3.97 8.91
C GLY A 93 -12.02 -3.45 8.00
N LEU A 94 -10.86 -3.15 8.58
CA LEU A 94 -9.68 -2.71 7.84
C LEU A 94 -9.06 -3.87 7.04
N PRO A 95 -8.62 -3.61 5.80
CA PRO A 95 -7.92 -4.61 4.99
C PRO A 95 -6.58 -4.99 5.61
N ARG A 96 -6.25 -6.28 5.57
CA ARG A 96 -4.94 -6.79 5.98
C ARG A 96 -3.92 -6.59 4.86
N LEU A 97 -2.66 -6.38 5.26
CA LEU A 97 -1.53 -6.23 4.34
C LEU A 97 -0.89 -7.57 4.02
N CYS A 98 -0.28 -7.65 2.84
CA CYS A 98 0.60 -8.74 2.48
C CYS A 98 1.83 -8.77 3.40
N LYS A 99 2.28 -9.98 3.77
CA LYS A 99 3.50 -10.17 4.54
C LYS A 99 4.77 -9.62 3.86
N LYS A 100 4.78 -9.55 2.52
CA LYS A 100 5.96 -9.18 1.70
C LYS A 100 5.92 -7.75 1.14
N CYS A 101 4.76 -7.09 1.13
CA CYS A 101 4.59 -5.78 0.48
C CYS A 101 3.39 -5.02 1.05
N THR A 102 3.16 -3.80 0.55
CA THR A 102 2.05 -2.91 0.93
C THR A 102 0.69 -3.25 0.32
N LEU A 103 0.62 -4.23 -0.58
CA LEU A 103 -0.62 -4.56 -1.27
C LEU A 103 -1.60 -5.28 -0.33
N PRO A 104 -2.91 -5.17 -0.60
CA PRO A 104 -3.91 -5.84 0.22
C PRO A 104 -3.79 -7.37 0.09
N ALA A 105 -3.94 -8.05 1.21
CA ALA A 105 -3.93 -9.50 1.24
C ALA A 105 -5.27 -10.06 0.75
N ILE A 106 -5.20 -11.04 -0.15
CA ILE A 106 -6.37 -11.72 -0.73
C ILE A 106 -6.41 -13.22 -0.39
N CYS A 107 -5.34 -13.77 0.19
CA CYS A 107 -5.26 -15.19 0.51
C CYS A 107 -4.45 -15.47 1.78
N LEU A 108 -4.74 -16.63 2.39
CA LEU A 108 -4.03 -17.21 3.51
C LEU A 108 -3.29 -18.45 3.02
N GLU A 109 -1.98 -18.49 3.26
CA GLU A 109 -1.15 -19.64 2.93
C GLU A 109 -0.47 -20.19 4.18
N TRP A 110 -0.34 -21.51 4.23
CA TRP A 110 0.42 -22.16 5.29
C TRP A 110 1.91 -22.00 5.04
N GLY A 111 2.62 -21.54 6.05
CA GLY A 111 4.07 -21.51 6.09
C GLY A 111 4.58 -21.92 7.46
N TRP A 112 5.90 -21.87 7.60
CA TRP A 112 6.54 -22.16 8.87
C TRP A 112 6.99 -20.88 9.55
N LEU A 113 6.62 -20.70 10.81
CA LEU A 113 7.18 -19.68 11.67
C LEU A 113 8.64 -20.05 11.97
N LYS A 114 9.56 -19.16 11.59
CA LYS A 114 10.99 -19.33 11.85
C LYS A 114 11.36 -18.68 13.18
N VAL A 115 11.87 -19.47 14.12
CA VAL A 115 12.47 -18.97 15.38
C VAL A 115 13.98 -18.84 15.17
N PHE A 116 14.59 -17.76 15.67
CA PHE A 116 16.00 -17.41 15.43
C PHE A 116 16.40 -17.31 13.94
N GLY A 117 15.45 -16.98 13.06
CA GLY A 117 15.71 -16.76 11.63
C GLY A 117 15.90 -18.01 10.77
N PHE A 118 16.08 -19.20 11.36
CA PHE A 118 16.38 -20.42 10.61
C PHE A 118 15.49 -21.63 10.92
N ILE A 119 14.99 -21.80 12.15
CA ILE A 119 14.35 -23.06 12.56
C ILE A 119 12.82 -22.99 12.34
N PRO A 120 12.24 -23.73 11.38
CA PRO A 120 10.79 -23.79 11.16
C PRO A 120 10.15 -24.69 12.23
N LEU A 121 9.49 -24.10 13.23
CA LEU A 121 8.99 -24.88 14.38
C LEU A 121 7.48 -25.01 14.44
N LEU A 122 6.73 -24.02 13.96
CA LEU A 122 5.29 -23.96 14.11
C LEU A 122 4.63 -23.62 12.77
N PRO A 123 3.66 -24.44 12.29
CA PRO A 123 2.90 -24.09 11.11
C PRO A 123 2.05 -22.85 11.42
N TRP A 124 2.11 -21.86 10.54
CA TRP A 124 1.46 -20.57 10.72
C TRP A 124 0.87 -20.08 9.39
N GLN A 125 -0.27 -19.40 9.45
CA GLN A 125 -0.91 -18.83 8.28
C GLN A 125 -0.36 -17.43 7.98
N HIS A 126 0.11 -17.22 6.76
CA HIS A 126 0.62 -15.95 6.27
C HIS A 126 -0.32 -15.36 5.22
N LEU A 127 -0.44 -14.03 5.26
CA LEU A 127 -1.30 -13.25 4.37
C LEU A 127 -0.52 -12.79 3.15
N TYR A 128 -1.06 -13.06 1.96
CA TYR A 128 -0.41 -12.70 0.70
C TYR A 128 -1.35 -11.96 -0.26
N CYS A 129 -0.76 -11.03 -1.02
CA CYS A 129 -1.44 -10.36 -2.14
C CYS A 129 -1.40 -11.23 -3.40
N GLU A 130 -2.06 -10.77 -4.46
CA GLU A 130 -2.13 -11.47 -5.74
C GLU A 130 -0.78 -11.76 -6.39
N GLU A 131 0.21 -10.89 -6.19
CA GLU A 131 1.56 -11.03 -6.75
C GLU A 131 2.43 -12.01 -5.95
N HIS A 132 2.18 -12.09 -4.63
CA HIS A 132 3.01 -12.86 -3.71
C HIS A 132 2.40 -14.19 -3.28
N LYS A 133 1.17 -14.50 -3.73
CA LYS A 133 0.57 -15.81 -3.53
C LYS A 133 1.38 -16.86 -4.28
N THR A 134 1.59 -18.00 -3.64
CA THR A 134 2.12 -19.20 -4.27
C THR A 134 1.07 -19.68 -5.27
N ARG A 135 1.35 -19.54 -6.57
CA ARG A 135 0.52 -20.17 -7.61
C ARG A 135 0.72 -21.69 -7.48
N LEU A 136 -0.22 -22.35 -6.81
CA LEU A 136 -0.41 -23.79 -6.91
C LEU A 136 -1.05 -24.12 -8.25
#